data_AF-A0A934AC14-F1
#
_entry.id   AF-A0A934AC14-F1
#
_cell.length_a   1.000
_cell.length_b   1.000
_cell.length_c   1.000
_cell.angle_alpha   90.00
_cell.angle_beta   90.00
_cell.angle_gamma   90.00
#
_symmetry.space_group_name_H-M   'P 1'
#
loop_
_entity.id
_entity.type
_entity.pdbx_description
1 polymer ?
#
loop_
_entity_poly.entity_id
_entity_poly.type
_entity_poly.pdbx_seq_one_letter_code
_entity_poly.pdbx_strand_id
1 'polypeptide(L)'
;MFIGFIFGFLVFTAIEALLSRNKVLRKKYWDNPRLVYGYHIHHSTWGLLLIIIGLAIKDSHVGQGLIGLGIAIIIVHTLFDRRFIFIEKQ
;
A
#
# COMPACT_ATOMS: atom_id res chain seq x y z
N MET A 1 2.93 -20.71 -5.60
CA MET A 1 1.91 -19.69 -5.94
C MET A 1 1.47 -18.87 -4.71
N PHE A 2 1.14 -19.48 -3.58
CA PHE A 2 0.58 -18.75 -2.41
C PHE A 2 1.61 -18.06 -1.50
N ILE A 3 2.86 -18.53 -1.51
CA ILE A 3 3.92 -18.07 -0.59
C ILE A 3 4.32 -16.60 -0.85
N GLY A 4 4.46 -16.20 -2.12
CA GLY A 4 4.83 -14.83 -2.48
C GLY A 4 3.78 -13.82 -2.01
N PHE A 5 2.50 -14.17 -2.19
CA PHE A 5 1.37 -13.37 -1.72
C PHE A 5 1.40 -13.16 -0.20
N ILE A 6 1.50 -14.25 0.58
CA ILE A 6 1.57 -14.20 2.05
C ILE A 6 2.78 -13.36 2.47
N PHE A 7 3.94 -13.55 1.83
CA PHE A 7 5.14 -12.80 2.15
C PHE A 7 4.95 -11.30 1.94
N GLY A 8 4.41 -10.88 0.79
CA GLY A 8 4.12 -9.46 0.52
C GLY A 8 3.16 -8.85 1.55
N PHE A 9 2.11 -9.59 1.92
CA PHE A 9 1.15 -9.16 2.95
C PHE A 9 1.79 -9.02 4.34
N LEU A 10 2.61 -10.00 4.75
CA LEU A 10 3.30 -9.99 6.05
C LEU A 10 4.33 -8.87 6.15
N VAL A 11 5.13 -8.65 5.09
CA VAL A 11 6.11 -7.57 5.03
C VAL A 11 5.43 -6.23 5.24
N PHE A 12 4.32 -5.98 4.52
CA PHE A 12 3.58 -4.74 4.67
C PHE A 12 3.03 -4.56 6.08
N THR A 13 2.40 -5.60 6.61
CA THR A 13 1.84 -5.57 7.97
C THR A 13 2.92 -5.30 9.03
N ALA A 14 4.11 -5.87 8.85
CA ALA A 14 5.25 -5.61 9.74
C ALA A 14 5.77 -4.17 9.63
N ILE A 15 5.85 -3.61 8.42
CA ILE A 15 6.20 -2.20 8.21
C ILE A 15 5.17 -1.29 8.88
N GLU A 16 3.89 -1.58 8.73
CA GLU A 16 2.82 -0.80 9.37
C GLU A 16 2.86 -0.90 10.90
N ALA A 17 3.13 -2.10 11.44
CA ALA A 17 3.33 -2.29 12.87
C ALA A 17 4.56 -1.51 13.39
N LEU A 18 5.60 -1.36 12.58
CA LEU A 18 6.77 -0.55 12.93
C LEU A 18 6.44 0.96 12.88
N LEU A 19 5.78 1.42 11.82
CA LEU A 19 5.40 2.83 11.64
C LEU A 19 4.39 3.28 12.71
N SER A 20 3.41 2.44 13.05
CA SER A 20 2.44 2.75 14.11
C SER A 20 3.09 2.95 15.48
N ARG A 21 4.23 2.29 15.74
CA ARG A 21 5.03 2.48 16.97
C ARG A 21 5.96 3.69 16.92
N ASN A 22 6.34 4.16 15.74
CA ASN A 22 7.24 5.30 15.57
C ASN A 22 6.57 6.47 14.85
N LYS A 23 5.99 7.38 15.65
CA LYS A 23 5.27 8.57 15.17
C LYS A 23 6.11 9.47 14.25
N VAL A 24 7.43 9.53 14.44
CA VAL A 24 8.32 10.35 13.61
C VAL A 24 8.43 9.77 12.20
N LEU A 25 8.62 8.45 12.10
CA LEU A 25 8.68 7.76 10.80
C LEU A 25 7.32 7.77 10.12
N ARG A 26 6.23 7.55 10.86
CA ARG A 26 4.87 7.61 10.33
C ARG A 26 4.56 8.97 9.71
N LYS A 27 4.85 10.05 10.42
CA LYS A 27 4.63 11.40 9.89
C LYS A 27 5.45 11.65 8.61
N LYS A 28 6.70 11.17 8.57
CA LYS A 28 7.60 11.39 7.42
C LYS A 28 7.17 10.63 6.16
N TYR A 29 6.72 9.39 6.30
CA TYR A 29 6.50 8.49 5.16
C TYR A 29 5.03 8.16 4.87
N TRP A 30 4.13 8.41 5.83
CA TRP A 30 2.73 7.98 5.76
C TRP A 30 1.75 9.16 5.83
N ASP A 31 1.84 10.00 6.86
CA ASP A 31 0.80 11.00 7.13
C ASP A 31 0.90 12.28 6.27
N ASN A 32 1.91 12.41 5.39
CA ASN A 32 2.07 13.54 4.50
C ASN A 32 1.56 13.18 3.10
N PRO A 33 0.29 13.50 2.74
CA PRO A 33 -0.24 13.21 1.43
C PRO A 33 0.55 13.96 0.36
N ARG A 34 0.87 13.27 -0.74
CA ARG A 34 1.46 13.95 -1.90
C ARG A 34 0.36 14.70 -2.65
N LEU A 35 0.57 15.99 -2.80
CA LEU A 35 -0.25 16.87 -3.63
C LEU A 35 0.30 16.88 -5.05
N VAL A 36 -0.54 16.55 -6.02
CA VAL A 36 -0.23 16.65 -7.45
C VAL A 36 -1.37 17.40 -8.13
N TYR A 37 -1.11 18.61 -8.62
CA TYR A 37 -2.11 19.48 -9.28
C TYR A 37 -3.42 19.68 -8.48
N GLY A 38 -3.33 19.81 -7.14
CA GLY A 38 -4.50 19.99 -6.27
C GLY A 38 -5.24 18.70 -5.89
N TYR A 39 -4.71 17.55 -6.27
CA TYR A 39 -5.22 16.24 -5.88
C TYR A 39 -4.30 15.58 -4.84
N HIS A 40 -4.91 15.03 -3.78
CA HIS A 40 -4.27 14.20 -2.77
C HIS A 40 -4.20 12.77 -3.28
N ILE A 41 -2.98 12.24 -3.45
CA ILE A 41 -2.78 10.84 -3.83
C ILE A 41 -2.68 9.99 -2.56
N HIS A 42 -3.66 9.13 -2.35
CA HIS A 42 -3.70 8.19 -1.22
C HIS A 42 -2.81 6.97 -1.47
N HIS A 43 -2.44 6.27 -0.40
CA HIS A 43 -1.52 5.14 -0.48
C HIS A 43 -2.13 3.92 -1.18
N SER A 44 -3.46 3.80 -1.13
CA SER A 44 -4.25 2.91 -1.97
C SER A 44 -3.91 3.03 -3.47
N THR A 45 -3.53 4.21 -3.98
CA THR A 45 -3.11 4.40 -5.38
C THR A 45 -1.80 3.67 -5.67
N TRP A 46 -0.84 3.74 -4.74
CA TRP A 46 0.40 2.97 -4.85
C TRP A 46 0.12 1.47 -4.74
N GLY A 47 -0.81 1.07 -3.87
CA GLY A 47 -1.26 -0.33 -3.77
C GLY A 47 -1.85 -0.85 -5.08
N LEU A 48 -2.68 -0.05 -5.75
CA LEU A 48 -3.26 -0.39 -7.05
C LEU A 48 -2.17 -0.54 -8.14
N LEU A 49 -1.20 0.38 -8.17
CA LEU A 49 -0.09 0.30 -9.12
C LEU A 49 0.74 -0.97 -8.93
N LEU A 50 1.01 -1.36 -7.68
CA LEU A 50 1.72 -2.61 -7.37
C LEU A 50 0.95 -3.84 -7.82
N ILE A 51 -0.38 -3.85 -7.69
CA ILE A 51 -1.23 -4.93 -8.20
C ILE A 51 -1.12 -5.01 -9.73
N ILE A 52 -1.22 -3.88 -10.44
CA ILE A 52 -1.13 -3.85 -11.91
C ILE A 52 0.22 -4.40 -12.38
N ILE A 53 1.33 -3.93 -11.78
CA ILE A 53 2.68 -4.41 -12.11
C ILE A 53 2.81 -5.90 -11.76
N GLY A 54 2.32 -6.31 -10.60
CA GLY A 54 2.37 -7.70 -10.17
C GLY A 54 1.59 -8.65 -11.08
N LEU A 55 0.45 -8.19 -11.63
CA LEU A 55 -0.35 -8.94 -12.60
C LEU A 55 0.40 -9.14 -13.93
N ALA A 56 1.19 -8.16 -14.36
CA ALA A 56 2.01 -8.27 -15.58
C ALA A 56 3.09 -9.37 -15.47
N ILE A 57 3.50 -9.74 -14.25
CA ILE A 57 4.50 -10.77 -13.96
C ILE A 57 3.98 -11.85 -12.98
N LYS A 58 2.68 -12.16 -13.05
CA LYS A 58 1.95 -12.98 -12.05
C LYS A 58 2.51 -14.39 -11.81
N ASP A 59 3.19 -14.95 -12.80
CA ASP A 59 3.75 -16.31 -12.72
C ASP A 59 5.02 -16.35 -11.86
N SER A 60 5.65 -15.19 -11.61
CA SER A 60 6.80 -15.06 -10.72
C SER A 60 6.38 -14.90 -9.25
N HIS A 61 7.24 -15.35 -8.34
CA HIS A 61 7.08 -15.10 -6.90
C HIS A 61 7.09 -13.60 -6.58
N VAL A 62 7.85 -12.81 -7.35
CA VAL A 62 7.89 -11.35 -7.22
C VAL A 62 6.53 -10.76 -7.55
N GLY A 63 5.92 -11.13 -8.69
CA GLY A 63 4.59 -10.64 -9.07
C GLY A 63 3.52 -10.98 -8.05
N GLN A 64 3.53 -12.21 -7.52
CA GLN A 64 2.64 -12.64 -6.43
C GLN A 64 2.84 -11.80 -5.16
N GLY A 65 4.09 -11.47 -4.82
CA GLY A 65 4.44 -10.60 -3.70
C GLY A 65 3.97 -9.17 -3.89
N LEU A 66 4.12 -8.60 -5.09
CA LEU A 66 3.63 -7.25 -5.40
C LEU A 66 2.10 -7.16 -5.29
N ILE A 67 1.38 -8.19 -5.76
CA ILE A 67 -0.07 -8.27 -5.60
C ILE A 67 -0.45 -8.31 -4.12
N GLY A 68 0.19 -9.18 -3.32
CA GLY A 68 -0.07 -9.28 -1.88
C GLY A 68 0.22 -7.99 -1.13
N LEU A 69 1.36 -7.35 -1.44
CA LEU A 69 1.74 -6.05 -0.91
C LEU A 69 0.72 -4.95 -1.26
N GLY A 70 0.30 -4.88 -2.52
CA GLY A 70 -0.66 -3.89 -2.98
C GLY A 70 -2.04 -4.04 -2.35
N ILE A 71 -2.52 -5.28 -2.19
CA ILE A 71 -3.77 -5.55 -1.47
C ILE A 71 -3.65 -5.16 0.00
N ALA A 72 -2.54 -5.50 0.66
CA ALA A 72 -2.31 -5.15 2.06
C ALA A 72 -2.34 -3.63 2.28
N ILE A 73 -1.67 -2.86 1.39
CA ILE A 73 -1.70 -1.39 1.40
C ILE A 73 -3.13 -0.88 1.30
N ILE A 74 -3.91 -1.39 0.33
CA ILE A 74 -5.29 -0.96 0.13
C ILE A 74 -6.15 -1.25 1.37
N ILE A 75 -6.07 -2.45 1.94
CA ILE A 75 -6.85 -2.85 3.11
C ILE A 75 -6.52 -1.96 4.30
N VAL A 76 -5.24 -1.81 4.63
CA VAL A 76 -4.79 -1.00 5.78
C VAL A 76 -5.18 0.46 5.60
N HIS A 77 -4.96 1.03 4.41
CA HIS A 77 -5.35 2.40 4.09
C HIS A 77 -6.85 2.61 4.29
N THR A 78 -7.67 1.68 3.79
CA THR A 78 -9.13 1.74 3.93
C THR A 78 -9.58 1.63 5.39
N LEU A 79 -8.93 0.79 6.20
CA LEU A 79 -9.24 0.64 7.63
C LEU A 79 -8.89 1.90 8.43
N PHE A 80 -7.76 2.55 8.14
CA PHE A 80 -7.35 3.78 8.82
C PHE A 80 -8.19 4.99 8.40
N ASP A 81 -8.40 5.19 7.11
CA ASP A 81 -9.15 6.35 6.59
C ASP A 81 -10.67 6.18 6.71
N ARG A 82 -11.14 4.97 7.06
CA ARG A 82 -12.55 4.54 7.07
C ARG A 82 -13.28 4.79 5.74
N ARG A 83 -12.53 5.04 4.67
CA ARG A 83 -13.00 5.39 3.33
C ARG A 83 -12.10 4.71 2.31
N PHE A 84 -12.70 4.20 1.24
CA PHE A 84 -11.97 3.67 0.10
C PHE A 84 -11.77 4.78 -0.92
N ILE A 85 -10.61 5.44 -0.85
CA ILE A 85 -10.28 6.60 -1.68
C ILE A 85 -8.88 6.40 -2.25
N PHE A 86 -8.73 6.66 -3.55
CA PHE A 86 -7.45 6.63 -4.25
C PHE A 86 -6.89 8.04 -4.46
N ILE A 87 -7.76 8.95 -4.91
CA ILE A 87 -7.43 10.33 -5.22
C ILE A 87 -8.56 11.21 -4.66
N GLU A 88 -8.24 12.21 -3.86
CA GLU A 88 -9.20 13.20 -3.31
C GLU A 88 -8.83 14.58 -3.83
N LYS A 89 -9.81 15.38 -4.27
CA LYS A 89 -9.56 16.79 -4.62
C LYS A 89 -9.52 17.59 -3.32
N GLN A 90 -8.51 18.45 -3.16
CA GLN A 90 -8.37 19.33 -2.01
C GLN A 90 -9.48 20.39 -1.94
#